data_AF-A0A0B3AAU5-F1
#
_entry.id   AF-A0A0B3AAU5-F1
#
_cell.length_a   1.000
_cell.length_b   1.000
_cell.length_c   1.000
_cell.angle_alpha   90.00
_cell.angle_beta   90.00
_cell.angle_gamma   90.00
#
_symmetry.space_group_name_H-M   'P 1'
#
loop_
_entity.id
_entity.type
_entity.pdbx_description
1 polymer ?
#
loop_
_entity_poly.entity_id
_entity_poly.type
_entity_poly.pdbx_seq_one_letter_code
_entity_poly.pdbx_strand_id
1 'polypeptide(L)'
;MELETVEEWALSLAASKLPVIVEGKRDVSSLKELGVEHVFCLNKEPLYKVIETMASHSKKVVLLTDFDKEGKKLYGVLSSGLSRHGVVVDRFYREWLQKNTEASTIEGLKAT
;
A
#
# COMPACT_ATOMS: atom_id res chain seq x y z
N MET A 1 17.58 5.19 -5.91
CA MET A 1 17.92 4.36 -4.73
C MET A 1 17.69 2.94 -5.18
N GLU A 2 18.73 2.13 -5.19
CA GLU A 2 18.58 0.68 -5.32
C GLU A 2 18.17 0.18 -3.92
N LEU A 3 17.06 -0.55 -3.86
CA LEU A 3 16.58 -1.19 -2.63
C LEU A 3 16.78 -2.68 -2.85
N GLU A 4 17.56 -3.31 -1.98
CA GLU A 4 17.96 -4.71 -2.11
C GLU A 4 17.18 -5.61 -1.14
N THR A 5 16.75 -5.08 0.01
CA THR A 5 16.06 -5.86 1.05
C THR A 5 14.68 -5.30 1.42
N VAL A 6 13.86 -6.12 2.10
CA VAL A 6 12.54 -5.73 2.60
C VAL A 6 12.65 -4.65 3.68
N GLU A 7 13.70 -4.68 4.49
CA GLU A 7 14.01 -3.67 5.51
C GLU A 7 14.30 -2.33 4.86
N GLU A 8 15.16 -2.29 3.83
CA GLU A 8 15.47 -1.06 3.10
C GLU A 8 14.22 -0.51 2.41
N TRP A 9 13.41 -1.39 1.84
CA TRP A 9 12.11 -1.03 1.28
C TRP A 9 11.17 -0.42 2.32
N ALA A 10 11.06 -1.03 3.50
CA ALA A 10 10.20 -0.56 4.58
C ALA A 10 10.69 0.79 5.14
N LEU A 11 12.01 0.93 5.35
CA LEU A 11 12.63 2.18 5.78
C LEU A 11 12.40 3.30 4.77
N SER A 12 12.56 3.02 3.47
CA SER A 12 12.26 3.98 2.40
C SER A 12 10.79 4.37 2.40
N LEU A 13 9.88 3.40 2.55
CA LEU A 13 8.44 3.64 2.61
C LEU A 13 8.06 4.49 3.82
N ALA A 14 8.56 4.16 5.00
CA ALA A 14 8.35 4.91 6.23
C ALA A 14 8.87 6.36 6.10
N ALA A 15 10.08 6.53 5.55
CA ALA A 15 10.68 7.85 5.32
C ALA A 15 9.87 8.71 4.33
N SER A 16 9.16 8.09 3.38
CA SER A 16 8.31 8.81 2.41
C SER A 16 7.11 9.52 3.05
N LYS A 17 6.68 9.06 4.25
CA LYS A 17 5.48 9.52 4.96
C LYS A 17 4.19 9.50 4.13
N LEU A 18 4.19 8.75 3.02
CA LEU A 18 3.00 8.60 2.20
C LEU A 18 1.96 7.73 2.94
N PRO A 19 0.67 8.08 2.88
CA PRO A 19 -0.38 7.19 3.31
C PRO A 19 -0.34 5.89 2.52
N VAL A 20 -0.35 4.76 3.23
CA VAL A 20 -0.35 3.41 2.67
C VAL A 20 -1.72 2.81 2.88
N ILE A 21 -2.38 2.36 1.81
CA ILE A 21 -3.70 1.72 1.88
C ILE A 21 -3.52 0.21 1.70
N VAL A 22 -4.06 -0.57 2.65
CA VAL A 22 -4.01 -2.04 2.68
C VAL A 22 -5.41 -2.64 2.84
N GLU A 23 -5.56 -3.93 2.52
CA GLU A 23 -6.84 -4.62 2.56
C GLU A 23 -7.27 -4.96 3.99
N GLY A 24 -6.35 -5.53 4.77
CA GLY A 24 -6.62 -6.15 6.05
C GLY A 24 -5.91 -5.50 7.24
N LYS A 25 -6.43 -5.75 8.45
CA LYS A 25 -5.80 -5.28 9.70
C LYS A 25 -4.47 -5.97 10.00
N ARG A 26 -4.28 -7.21 9.51
CA ARG A 26 -3.01 -7.93 9.67
C ARG A 26 -1.91 -7.32 8.81
N ASP A 27 -2.24 -6.80 7.63
CA ASP A 27 -1.30 -6.01 6.82
C ASP A 27 -0.85 -4.75 7.56
N VAL A 28 -1.77 -4.07 8.25
CA VAL A 28 -1.45 -2.92 9.11
C VAL A 28 -0.43 -3.32 10.17
N SER A 29 -0.69 -4.39 10.92
CA SER A 29 0.24 -4.87 11.94
C SER A 29 1.61 -5.20 11.36
N SER A 30 1.65 -5.94 10.25
CA SER A 30 2.89 -6.36 9.59
C SER A 30 3.73 -5.17 9.14
N LEU A 31 3.10 -4.16 8.52
CA LEU A 31 3.78 -2.94 8.10
C LEU A 31 4.25 -2.07 9.27
N LYS A 32 3.49 -2.02 10.36
CA LYS A 32 3.89 -1.32 11.59
C LYS A 32 5.07 -1.97 12.28
N GLU A 33 5.13 -3.30 12.30
CA GLU A 33 6.29 -4.05 12.80
C GLU A 33 7.56 -3.74 11.98
N LEU A 34 7.40 -3.41 10.69
CA LEU A 34 8.46 -2.93 9.80
C LEU A 34 8.72 -1.41 9.90
N GLY A 35 8.06 -0.70 10.82
CA GLY A 35 8.25 0.75 11.05
C GLY A 35 7.43 1.68 10.15
N VAL A 36 6.49 1.16 9.37
CA VAL A 36 5.59 1.96 8.51
C VAL A 36 4.33 2.32 9.30
N GLU A 37 4.25 3.55 9.78
CA GLU A 37 3.18 3.99 10.69
C GLU A 37 1.90 4.49 9.98
N HIS A 38 2.04 5.10 8.79
CA HIS A 38 0.94 5.78 8.09
C HIS A 38 0.08 4.81 7.25
N VAL A 39 -0.45 3.77 7.89
CA VAL A 39 -1.18 2.69 7.21
C VAL A 39 -2.68 2.76 7.49
N PHE A 40 -3.48 2.74 6.42
CA PHE A 40 -4.94 2.78 6.40
C PHE A 40 -5.49 1.45 5.87
N CYS A 41 -6.38 0.83 6.63
CA CYS A 41 -7.06 -0.40 6.22
C CYS A 41 -8.44 -0.08 5.64
N LEU A 42 -8.86 -0.75 4.57
CA LEU A 42 -10.20 -0.59 3.97
C LEU A 42 -11.35 -1.01 4.90
N ASN A 43 -11.08 -1.88 5.89
CA ASN A 43 -11.95 -2.30 7.00
C ASN A 43 -13.48 -2.20 6.77
N LYS A 44 -13.99 -2.94 5.78
CA LYS A 44 -15.43 -3.01 5.40
C LYS A 44 -16.07 -1.68 5.00
N GLU A 45 -15.32 -0.59 4.89
CA GLU A 45 -15.84 0.66 4.38
C GLU A 45 -16.09 0.55 2.87
N PRO A 46 -17.15 1.19 2.35
CA PRO A 46 -17.33 1.31 0.91
C PRO A 46 -16.13 2.03 0.29
N LEU A 47 -15.59 1.47 -0.80
CA LEU A 47 -14.39 1.99 -1.46
C LEU A 47 -14.48 3.48 -1.81
N TYR A 48 -15.68 3.96 -2.20
CA TYR A 48 -15.88 5.38 -2.52
C TYR A 48 -15.58 6.30 -1.32
N LYS A 49 -15.96 5.89 -0.09
CA LYS A 49 -15.68 6.69 1.11
C LYS A 49 -14.20 6.74 1.41
N VAL A 50 -13.51 5.61 1.24
CA VAL A 50 -12.05 5.57 1.39
C VAL A 50 -11.38 6.51 0.39
N ILE A 51 -11.81 6.46 -0.88
CA ILE A 51 -11.27 7.33 -1.93
C ILE A 51 -11.47 8.81 -1.59
N GLU A 52 -12.69 9.21 -1.22
CA GLU A 52 -13.02 10.60 -0.85
C GLU A 52 -12.22 11.06 0.39
N THR A 53 -12.12 10.19 1.40
CA THR A 53 -11.34 10.48 2.62
C THR A 53 -9.87 10.65 2.26
N MET A 54 -9.29 9.77 1.46
CA MET A 54 -7.88 9.89 1.08
C MET A 54 -7.60 11.09 0.19
N ALA A 55 -8.51 11.43 -0.72
CA ALA A 55 -8.38 12.59 -1.59
C ALA A 55 -8.45 13.93 -0.84
N SER A 56 -9.15 13.97 0.29
CA SER A 56 -9.19 15.18 1.14
C SER A 56 -7.94 15.36 2.01
N HIS A 57 -7.18 14.28 2.27
CA HIS A 57 -6.01 14.32 3.18
C HIS A 57 -4.66 14.26 2.46
N SER A 58 -4.57 13.69 1.26
CA SER A 58 -3.30 13.55 0.54
C SER A 58 -3.44 13.69 -0.97
N LYS A 59 -2.38 14.18 -1.61
CA LYS A 59 -2.24 14.21 -3.08
C LYS A 59 -1.48 13.01 -3.65
N LYS A 60 -0.89 12.19 -2.78
CA LYS A 60 -0.15 10.98 -3.19
C LYS A 60 -0.30 9.88 -2.15
N VAL A 61 -0.55 8.65 -2.60
CA VAL A 61 -0.73 7.48 -1.72
C VAL A 61 -0.05 6.25 -2.31
N VAL A 62 0.25 5.28 -1.45
CA VAL A 62 0.72 3.94 -1.84
C VAL A 62 -0.43 2.96 -1.67
N LEU A 63 -0.65 2.10 -2.66
CA LEU A 63 -1.62 1.00 -2.57
C LEU A 63 -0.88 -0.33 -2.45
N LEU A 64 -1.07 -1.05 -1.35
CA LEU A 64 -0.49 -2.36 -1.09
C LEU A 64 -1.62 -3.39 -0.91
N THR A 65 -2.25 -3.74 -2.02
CA THR A 65 -3.22 -4.84 -2.14
C THR A 65 -2.51 -6.16 -2.43
N ASP A 66 -3.17 -7.28 -2.17
CA ASP A 66 -2.67 -8.62 -2.47
C ASP A 66 -2.40 -8.79 -3.98
N PHE A 67 -1.47 -9.69 -4.32
CA PHE A 67 -1.03 -9.92 -5.70
C PHE A 67 -1.86 -10.95 -6.46
N ASP A 68 -2.96 -11.39 -5.86
CA ASP A 68 -3.93 -12.29 -6.46
C ASP A 68 -4.91 -11.56 -7.41
N LYS A 69 -5.91 -12.29 -7.91
CA LYS A 69 -6.90 -11.76 -8.86
C LYS A 69 -7.80 -10.70 -8.23
N GLU A 70 -8.22 -10.87 -6.97
CA GLU A 70 -9.14 -9.95 -6.31
C GLU A 70 -8.40 -8.69 -5.86
N GLY A 71 -7.21 -8.82 -5.30
CA GLY A 71 -6.33 -7.70 -4.97
C GLY A 71 -5.97 -6.85 -6.20
N LYS A 72 -5.73 -7.48 -7.37
CA LYS A 72 -5.53 -6.74 -8.64
C LYS A 72 -6.77 -5.95 -9.09
N LYS A 73 -7.97 -6.52 -8.95
CA LYS A 73 -9.21 -5.79 -9.26
C LYS A 73 -9.39 -4.61 -8.31
N LEU A 74 -9.18 -4.84 -7.01
CA LEU A 74 -9.29 -3.82 -5.98
C LEU A 74 -8.31 -2.68 -6.21
N TYR A 75 -7.05 -2.99 -6.53
CA TYR A 75 -6.05 -2.00 -6.93
C TYR A 75 -6.54 -1.15 -8.12
N GLY A 76 -7.13 -1.78 -9.14
CA GLY A 76 -7.68 -1.08 -10.30
C GLY A 76 -8.81 -0.11 -9.94
N VAL A 77 -9.75 -0.54 -9.09
CA VAL A 77 -10.86 0.30 -8.62
C VAL A 77 -10.35 1.49 -7.80
N LEU A 78 -9.50 1.23 -6.81
CA LEU A 78 -8.92 2.27 -5.94
C LEU A 78 -8.06 3.25 -6.75
N SER A 79 -7.17 2.74 -7.59
CA SER A 79 -6.27 3.58 -8.39
C SER A 79 -7.03 4.49 -9.34
N SER A 80 -8.04 3.96 -10.03
CA SER A 80 -8.91 4.76 -10.90
C SER A 80 -9.70 5.80 -10.11
N GLY A 81 -10.30 5.41 -8.99
CA GLY A 81 -11.08 6.30 -8.14
C GLY A 81 -10.24 7.45 -7.56
N LEU A 82 -9.07 7.13 -6.99
CA LEU A 82 -8.12 8.11 -6.46
C LEU A 82 -7.62 9.08 -7.54
N SER A 83 -7.26 8.55 -8.71
CA SER A 83 -6.80 9.37 -9.84
C SER A 83 -7.86 10.37 -10.31
N ARG A 84 -9.14 9.95 -10.37
CA ARG A 84 -10.27 10.83 -10.69
C ARG A 84 -10.45 11.96 -9.68
N HIS A 85 -10.00 11.78 -8.44
CA HIS A 85 -10.01 12.81 -7.39
C HIS A 85 -8.68 13.59 -7.31
N GLY A 86 -7.79 13.43 -8.30
CA GLY A 86 -6.52 14.14 -8.36
C GLY A 86 -5.45 13.63 -7.39
N VAL A 87 -5.57 12.38 -6.92
CA VAL A 87 -4.57 11.72 -6.08
C VAL A 87 -3.67 10.84 -6.95
N VAL A 88 -2.37 11.01 -6.81
CA VAL A 88 -1.36 10.18 -7.48
C VAL A 88 -1.19 8.87 -6.72
N VAL A 89 -1.32 7.74 -7.40
CA VAL A 89 -0.94 6.44 -6.84
C VAL A 89 0.52 6.15 -7.13
N ASP A 90 1.33 6.08 -6.07
CA ASP A 90 2.70 5.59 -6.15
C ASP A 90 2.69 4.08 -6.41
N ARG A 91 3.34 3.68 -7.51
CA ARG A 91 3.43 2.29 -7.93
C ARG A 91 4.74 1.63 -7.53
N PHE A 92 5.74 2.43 -7.17
CA PHE A 92 7.11 1.96 -6.97
C PHE A 92 7.17 0.88 -5.90
N TYR A 93 6.59 1.14 -4.71
CA TYR A 93 6.67 0.22 -3.59
C TYR A 93 5.97 -1.12 -3.87
N ARG A 94 4.81 -1.08 -4.53
CA ARG A 94 4.08 -2.30 -4.91
C ARG A 94 4.84 -3.09 -5.98
N GLU A 95 5.33 -2.42 -7.01
CA GLU A 95 6.10 -3.06 -8.08
C GLU A 95 7.42 -3.63 -7.57
N TRP A 96 8.06 -2.99 -6.59
CA TRP A 96 9.26 -3.50 -5.96
C TRP A 96 8.99 -4.82 -5.24
N LEU A 97 7.92 -4.90 -4.42
CA LEU A 97 7.53 -6.14 -3.76
C LEU A 97 7.26 -7.27 -4.77
N GLN A 98 6.57 -6.96 -5.87
CA GLN A 98 6.26 -7.94 -6.93
C GLN A 98 7.48 -8.50 -7.64
N LYS A 99 8.56 -7.70 -7.73
CA LYS A 99 9.78 -8.08 -8.46
C LYS A 99 10.84 -8.73 -7.57
N ASN A 100 10.91 -8.32 -6.31
CA ASN A 100 12.02 -8.65 -5.41
C ASN A 100 11.63 -9.58 -4.26
N THR A 101 10.36 -9.99 -4.17
CA THR A 101 9.89 -10.90 -3.12
C THR A 101 8.99 -11.99 -3.68
N GLU A 102 8.96 -13.15 -3.03
CA GLU A 102 7.98 -14.22 -3.30
C GLU A 102 6.65 -14.00 -2.54
N ALA A 103 6.56 -12.92 -1.74
CA ALA A 103 5.40 -12.64 -0.92
C ALA A 103 4.18 -12.35 -1.82
N SER A 104 3.11 -13.12 -1.62
CA SER A 104 1.84 -12.92 -2.32
C SER A 104 0.91 -11.94 -1.59
N THR A 105 1.17 -11.72 -0.30
CA THR A 105 0.40 -10.86 0.61
C THR A 105 1.36 -10.04 1.47
N ILE A 106 0.88 -8.94 2.06
CA ILE A 106 1.69 -8.08 2.93
C ILE A 106 2.04 -8.79 4.26
N GLU A 107 1.17 -9.67 4.75
CA GLU A 107 1.45 -10.54 5.90
C GLU A 107 2.66 -11.48 5.67
N GLY A 108 2.99 -11.77 4.40
CA GLY A 108 4.10 -12.65 4.03
C GLY A 108 5.46 -11.97 4.00
N LEU A 109 5.53 -10.65 4.24
CA LEU A 109 6.79 -9.92 4.29
C LEU A 109 7.57 -10.34 5.54
N LYS A 110 8.66 -11.08 5.34
CA LYS A 110 9.61 -11.37 6.41
C LYS A 110 10.75 -10.38 6.32
N ALA A 111 11.07 -9.76 7.45
CA ALA A 111 12.39 -9.21 7.61
C ALA A 111 13.38 -10.38 7.61
N THR A 112 14.36 -10.40 6.71
CA THR A 112 15.35 -11.48 6.60
C THR A 112 16.70 -11.03 7.12
#